data_AF-A0AA41VJC2-F1
#
_entry.id   AF-A0AA41VJC2-F1
#
_cell.length_a   1.000
_cell.length_b   1.000
_cell.length_c   1.000
_cell.angle_alpha   90.00
_cell.angle_beta   90.00
_cell.angle_gamma   90.00
#
_symmetry.space_group_name_H-M   'P 1'
#
loop_
_entity.id
_entity.type
_entity.pdbx_description
1 polymer ?
#
loop_
_entity_poly.entity_id
_entity_poly.type
_entity_poly.pdbx_seq_one_letter_code
_entity_poly.pdbx_strand_id
1 'polypeptide(L)'
;MESNGKGVSIDGVPLPFEAGEIDFGEPGTNGQHSFYQLIHQGRVIPCDFIGVVKSQQPVYLKGEVVSNHDELMSNFFAQPDALAYGK
;
A
#
# COMPACT_ATOMS: atom_id res chain seq x y z
N MET A 1 -11.53 -10.02 -0.01
CA MET A 1 -12.58 -10.21 1.04
C MET A 1 -13.84 -11.01 0.62
N GLU A 2 -14.78 -10.50 -0.18
CA GLU A 2 -16.09 -11.18 -0.43
C GLU A 2 -15.97 -12.57 -1.10
N SER A 3 -15.09 -12.69 -2.09
CA SER A 3 -14.89 -13.94 -2.81
C SER A 3 -14.25 -15.03 -1.95
N ASN A 4 -13.25 -14.67 -1.12
CA ASN A 4 -12.37 -15.61 -0.43
C ASN A 4 -12.57 -15.68 1.09
N GLY A 5 -13.36 -14.79 1.68
CA GLY A 5 -13.72 -14.82 3.10
C GLY A 5 -14.73 -15.92 3.39
N LYS A 6 -14.28 -17.18 3.34
CA LYS A 6 -15.12 -18.38 3.40
C LYS A 6 -14.62 -19.31 4.49
N GLY A 7 -15.54 -20.04 5.13
CA GLY A 7 -15.21 -21.04 6.14
C GLY A 7 -15.31 -22.48 5.67
N VAL A 8 -15.62 -22.72 4.39
CA VAL A 8 -15.92 -24.04 3.83
C VAL A 8 -15.30 -24.16 2.44
N SER A 9 -14.70 -25.32 2.14
CA SER A 9 -14.11 -25.65 0.83
C SER A 9 -15.17 -25.89 -0.24
N ILE A 10 -14.73 -26.02 -1.51
CA ILE A 10 -15.63 -26.33 -2.63
C ILE A 10 -16.36 -27.67 -2.47
N ASP A 11 -15.77 -28.62 -1.74
CA ASP A 11 -16.36 -29.93 -1.44
C ASP A 11 -17.33 -29.91 -0.25
N GLY A 12 -17.59 -28.72 0.34
CA GLY A 12 -18.49 -28.56 1.48
C GLY A 12 -17.87 -28.90 2.83
N VAL A 13 -16.54 -29.05 2.91
CA VAL A 13 -15.83 -29.37 4.17
C VAL A 13 -15.37 -28.10 4.88
N PRO A 14 -15.59 -27.93 6.20
CA PRO A 14 -15.09 -26.79 6.94
C PRO A 14 -13.56 -26.63 6.85
N LEU A 15 -13.07 -25.40 6.66
CA LEU A 15 -11.63 -25.13 6.56
C LEU A 15 -10.98 -25.14 7.95
N PRO A 16 -9.80 -25.76 8.11
CA PRO A 16 -9.08 -25.81 9.39
C PRO A 16 -8.20 -24.56 9.63
N PHE A 17 -8.28 -23.56 8.77
CA PHE A 17 -7.49 -22.33 8.79
C PHE A 17 -8.35 -21.13 8.38
N GLU A 18 -7.87 -19.93 8.67
CA GLU A 18 -8.47 -18.68 8.21
C GLU A 18 -8.22 -18.50 6.70
N ALA A 19 -9.26 -18.14 5.96
CA ALA A 19 -9.16 -17.87 4.53
C ALA A 19 -9.62 -16.45 4.21
N GLY A 20 -8.92 -15.82 3.26
CA GLY A 20 -9.15 -14.44 2.85
C GLY A 20 -8.57 -13.44 3.83
N GLU A 21 -7.80 -12.50 3.31
CA GLU A 21 -7.22 -11.39 4.06
C GLU A 21 -8.25 -10.27 4.26
N ILE A 22 -7.98 -9.40 5.24
CA ILE A 22 -8.66 -8.11 5.36
C ILE A 22 -7.90 -7.12 4.48
N ASP A 23 -8.53 -6.71 3.39
CA ASP A 23 -7.97 -5.75 2.45
C ASP A 23 -8.38 -4.33 2.88
N PHE A 24 -7.42 -3.44 3.09
CA PHE A 24 -7.67 -2.02 3.37
C PHE A 24 -6.56 -1.15 2.79
N GLY A 25 -6.83 0.14 2.57
CA GLY A 25 -5.83 1.08 2.08
C GLY A 25 -6.40 2.44 1.74
N GLU A 26 -5.48 3.39 1.49
CA GLU A 26 -5.76 4.75 1.02
C GLU A 26 -4.65 5.15 0.03
N PRO A 27 -4.91 6.08 -0.93
CA PRO A 27 -3.88 6.56 -1.83
C PRO A 27 -2.68 7.18 -1.08
N GLY A 28 -1.48 7.00 -1.65
CA GLY A 28 -0.30 7.76 -1.22
C GLY A 28 -0.39 9.22 -1.67
N THR A 29 0.08 10.19 -0.88
CA THR A 29 0.76 10.06 0.42
C THR A 29 -0.20 10.08 1.62
N ASN A 30 -1.52 10.19 1.42
CA ASN A 30 -2.51 10.31 2.49
C ASN A 30 -2.39 9.21 3.56
N GLY A 31 -2.32 7.94 3.13
CA GLY A 31 -2.16 6.80 4.05
C GLY A 31 -0.89 6.88 4.91
N GLN A 32 0.17 7.52 4.39
CA GLN A 32 1.45 7.70 5.11
C GLN A 32 1.29 8.56 6.36
N HIS A 33 0.33 9.47 6.34
CA HIS A 33 0.01 10.37 7.46
C HIS A 33 -1.17 9.86 8.31
N SER A 34 -1.63 8.62 8.10
CA SER A 34 -2.75 8.02 8.84
C SER A 34 -2.31 6.79 9.63
N PHE A 35 -1.90 5.72 8.94
CA PHE A 35 -1.69 4.40 9.57
C PHE A 35 -0.32 3.78 9.30
N TYR A 36 0.56 4.45 8.55
CA TYR A 36 1.92 3.93 8.27
C TYR A 36 2.78 3.79 9.52
N GLN A 37 2.49 4.53 10.59
CA GLN A 37 3.12 4.30 11.90
C GLN A 37 2.91 2.86 12.39
N LEU A 38 1.70 2.31 12.20
CA LEU A 38 1.40 0.93 12.56
C LEU A 38 2.05 -0.07 11.60
N ILE A 39 2.13 0.25 10.31
CA ILE A 39 2.77 -0.61 9.31
C ILE A 39 4.29 -0.73 9.56
N HIS A 40 4.95 0.38 9.92
CA HIS A 40 6.39 0.42 10.13
C HIS A 40 6.85 -0.15 11.48
N GLN A 41 6.09 0.07 12.56
CA GLN A 41 6.54 -0.26 13.93
C GLN A 41 5.59 -1.14 14.72
N GLY A 42 4.42 -1.45 14.15
CA GLY A 42 3.39 -2.24 14.79
C GLY A 42 3.38 -3.68 14.29
N ARG A 43 2.21 -4.14 13.84
CA ARG A 43 2.05 -5.48 13.27
C ARG A 43 2.50 -5.47 11.83
N VAL A 44 3.11 -6.56 11.38
CA VAL A 44 3.45 -6.73 9.96
C VAL A 44 2.15 -6.78 9.16
N ILE A 45 2.03 -5.85 8.21
CA ILE A 45 0.94 -5.80 7.23
C ILE A 45 1.61 -5.78 5.85
N PRO A 46 1.56 -6.88 5.08
CA PRO A 46 2.04 -6.88 3.70
C PRO A 46 1.36 -5.78 2.88
N CYS A 47 2.14 -5.06 2.08
CA CYS A 47 1.66 -3.89 1.34
C CYS A 47 1.93 -4.06 -0.16
N ASP A 48 0.88 -3.89 -0.96
CA ASP A 48 0.98 -3.79 -2.41
C ASP A 48 1.06 -2.32 -2.82
N PHE A 49 2.23 -1.90 -3.29
CA PHE A 49 2.46 -0.53 -3.76
C PHE A 49 2.18 -0.43 -5.26
N ILE A 50 1.21 0.42 -5.62
CA ILE A 50 0.83 0.66 -7.02
C ILE A 50 1.14 2.12 -7.38
N GLY A 51 1.96 2.31 -8.41
CA GLY A 51 2.37 3.63 -8.91
C GLY A 51 2.20 3.73 -10.42
N VAL A 52 2.10 4.96 -10.94
CA VAL A 52 2.01 5.25 -12.37
C VAL A 52 3.19 6.08 -12.83
N VAL A 53 3.70 5.79 -14.04
CA VAL A 53 4.89 6.47 -14.58
C VAL A 53 4.60 7.93 -14.96
N LYS A 54 3.35 8.26 -15.31
CA LYS A 54 2.96 9.61 -15.76
C LYS A 54 1.71 10.08 -15.02
N SER A 55 1.75 11.33 -14.57
CA SER A 55 0.56 12.00 -14.03
C SER A 55 -0.49 12.24 -15.12
N GLN A 56 -1.76 12.10 -14.76
CA GLN A 56 -2.88 12.54 -15.59
C GLN A 56 -2.94 14.07 -15.72
N GLN A 57 -2.36 14.81 -14.75
CA GLN A 57 -2.25 16.26 -14.73
C GLN A 57 -0.81 16.65 -14.31
N PRO A 58 0.14 16.70 -15.26
CA PRO A 58 1.52 17.05 -14.97
C PRO A 58 1.64 18.51 -14.50
N VAL A 59 2.31 18.72 -13.37
CA VAL A 59 2.58 20.06 -12.81
C VAL A 59 4.06 20.18 -12.46
N TYR A 60 4.68 21.26 -12.93
CA TYR A 60 6.03 21.67 -12.58
C TYR A 60 6.04 23.20 -12.43
N LEU A 61 6.39 23.68 -11.24
CA LEU A 61 6.42 25.11 -10.95
C LEU A 61 7.85 25.64 -11.09
N LYS A 62 7.98 26.86 -11.63
CA LYS A 62 9.29 27.49 -11.80
C LYS A 62 9.95 27.71 -10.44
N GLY A 63 11.13 27.15 -10.26
CA GLY A 63 11.91 27.23 -9.02
C GLY A 63 11.85 25.97 -8.16
N GLU A 64 10.95 25.04 -8.46
CA GLU A 64 10.90 23.74 -7.78
C GLU A 64 11.96 22.77 -8.31
N VAL A 65 12.50 21.94 -7.42
CA VAL A 65 13.56 20.98 -7.78
C VAL A 65 13.02 19.84 -8.63
N VAL A 66 11.81 19.40 -8.34
CA VAL A 66 11.16 18.25 -8.98
C VAL A 66 9.72 18.59 -9.38
N SER A 67 9.11 17.78 -10.24
CA SER A 67 7.68 17.89 -10.53
C SER A 67 6.84 17.40 -9.34
N ASN A 68 5.58 17.84 -9.27
CA ASN A 68 4.66 17.34 -8.24
C ASN A 68 4.49 15.81 -8.32
N HIS A 69 4.59 15.24 -9.53
CA HIS A 69 4.52 13.78 -9.71
C HIS A 69 5.78 13.08 -9.22
N ASP A 70 6.96 13.65 -9.49
CA ASP A 70 8.20 13.09 -8.98
C ASP A 70 8.28 13.17 -7.45
N GLU A 71 7.73 14.22 -6.84
CA GLU A 71 7.62 14.33 -5.37
C GLU A 71 6.67 13.26 -4.79
N LEU A 72 5.55 12.97 -5.46
CA LEU A 72 4.70 11.82 -5.09
C LEU A 72 5.48 10.50 -5.22
N MET A 73 6.21 10.32 -6.33
CA MET A 73 6.93 9.08 -6.60
C MET A 73 8.17 8.88 -5.73
N SER A 74 8.77 9.96 -5.19
CA SER A 74 9.87 9.85 -4.22
C SER A 74 9.45 9.02 -3.01
N ASN A 75 8.23 9.26 -2.52
CA ASN A 75 7.63 8.51 -1.43
C ASN A 75 7.29 7.06 -1.85
N PHE A 76 6.81 6.86 -3.07
CA PHE A 76 6.51 5.53 -3.60
C PHE A 76 7.72 4.59 -3.55
N PHE A 77 8.91 5.06 -3.95
CA PHE A 77 10.13 4.24 -3.91
C PHE A 77 10.73 4.12 -2.51
N ALA A 78 10.65 5.17 -1.69
CA ALA A 78 11.23 5.16 -0.36
C ALA A 78 10.50 4.22 0.62
N GLN A 79 9.17 4.10 0.53
CA GLN A 79 8.37 3.35 1.50
C GLN A 79 8.64 1.83 1.49
N PRO A 80 8.66 1.12 0.33
CA PRO A 80 9.00 -0.29 0.29
C PRO A 80 10.41 -0.58 0.83
N ASP A 81 11.39 0.24 0.48
CA ASP A 81 12.76 0.10 0.99
C ASP A 81 12.80 0.31 2.51
N ALA A 82 12.12 1.34 3.02
CA ALA A 82 12.04 1.58 4.46
C ALA A 82 11.37 0.41 5.21
N LEU A 83 10.35 -0.25 4.63
CA LEU A 83 9.73 -1.43 5.22
C LEU A 83 10.63 -2.67 5.15
N ALA A 84 11.37 -2.85 4.05
CA ALA A 84 12.24 -4.00 3.85
C ALA A 84 13.50 -3.93 4.73
N TYR A 85 14.10 -2.75 4.85
CA TYR A 85 15.39 -2.56 5.50
C TYR A 85 15.30 -1.95 6.89
N GLY A 86 14.16 -1.35 7.24
CA GLY A 86 13.99 -0.66 8.51
C GLY A 86 15.01 0.45 8.72
N LYS A 87 15.31 0.71 9.99
CA LYS A 87 16.44 1.50 10.43
C LYS A 87 17.06 0.89 11.68
#